data_AF-A0A2J5PW09-F1
#
_entry.id   AF-A0A2J5PW09-F1
#
_cell.length_a   1.000
_cell.length_b   1.000
_cell.length_c   1.000
_cell.angle_alpha   90.00
_cell.angle_beta   90.00
_cell.angle_gamma   90.00
#
_symmetry.space_group_name_H-M   'P 1'
#
loop_
_entity.id
_entity.type
_entity.pdbx_description
1 polymer ?
#
loop_
_entity_poly.entity_id
_entity_poly.type
_entity_poly.pdbx_seq_one_letter_code
_entity_poly.pdbx_strand_id
1 'polypeptide(L)'
;VLSFYCTYSFAQIEEVQLLDSMKSQACNGNKACESMFISAISMASNIARYHGECLRDGDTSKQCLNAKITYEHIASEYEQDKKSRQ
;
A
#
# COMPACT_ATOMS: atom_id res chain seq x y z
N VAL A 1 -25.72 6.24 -24.10
CA VAL A 1 -24.33 6.38 -23.62
C VAL A 1 -24.32 7.39 -22.48
N LEU A 2 -24.67 7.00 -21.25
CA LEU A 2 -24.70 7.93 -20.10
C LEU A 2 -24.80 7.25 -18.71
N SER A 3 -24.56 5.93 -18.60
CA SER A 3 -24.79 5.20 -17.33
C SER A 3 -23.55 4.54 -16.72
N PHE A 4 -22.36 4.72 -17.31
CA PHE A 4 -21.12 4.07 -16.86
C PHE A 4 -20.15 5.00 -16.10
N TYR A 5 -20.42 6.31 -16.06
CA TYR A 5 -19.54 7.29 -15.41
C TYR A 5 -19.90 7.60 -13.95
N CYS A 6 -21.12 7.27 -13.48
CA CYS A 6 -21.51 7.58 -12.10
C CYS A 6 -20.96 6.58 -11.08
N THR A 7 -20.83 5.29 -11.41
CA THR A 7 -20.36 4.28 -10.45
C THR A 7 -18.85 4.36 -10.18
N TYR A 8 -18.06 4.83 -11.15
CA TYR A 8 -16.61 4.97 -11.01
C TYR A 8 -16.22 6.04 -9.97
N SER A 9 -17.06 7.05 -9.76
CA SER A 9 -16.76 8.15 -8.83
C SER A 9 -17.01 7.78 -7.36
N PHE A 10 -18.00 6.93 -7.04
CA PHE A 10 -18.34 6.65 -5.64
C PHE A 10 -17.32 5.74 -4.95
N ALA A 11 -16.84 4.69 -5.62
CA ALA A 11 -15.86 3.77 -5.06
C ALA A 11 -14.50 4.45 -4.77
N GLN A 12 -14.06 5.37 -5.64
CA GLN A 12 -12.83 6.15 -5.42
C GLN A 12 -12.98 7.17 -4.29
N ILE A 13 -14.16 7.76 -4.12
CA ILE A 13 -14.43 8.70 -3.01
C ILE A 13 -14.33 7.98 -1.67
N GLU A 14 -14.87 6.77 -1.56
CA GLU A 14 -14.79 5.96 -0.32
C GLU A 14 -13.35 5.56 0.02
N GLU A 15 -12.55 5.18 -0.98
CA GLU A 15 -11.15 4.79 -0.76
C GLU A 15 -10.28 5.96 -0.30
N VAL A 16 -10.47 7.15 -0.88
CA VAL A 16 -9.75 8.36 -0.46
C VAL A 16 -10.14 8.75 0.97
N GLN A 17 -11.43 8.66 1.32
CA GLN A 17 -11.89 8.94 2.69
C GLN A 17 -11.36 7.94 3.71
N LEU A 18 -11.26 6.66 3.34
CA LEU A 18 -10.65 5.63 4.17
C LEU A 18 -9.17 5.93 4.44
N LEU A 19 -8.40 6.24 3.40
CA LEU A 19 -6.98 6.58 3.52
C LEU A 19 -6.76 7.84 4.39
N ASP A 20 -7.63 8.84 4.26
CA ASP A 20 -7.59 10.04 5.11
C ASP A 20 -7.91 9.72 6.57
N SER A 21 -8.86 8.81 6.83
CA SER A 21 -9.17 8.34 8.18
C SER A 21 -7.99 7.58 8.81
N MET A 22 -7.41 6.64 8.07
CA MET A 22 -6.23 5.87 8.50
C MET A 22 -5.04 6.79 8.78
N LYS A 23 -4.80 7.78 7.92
CA LYS A 23 -3.77 8.81 8.11
C LYS A 23 -3.97 9.55 9.42
N SER A 24 -5.18 10.05 9.66
CA SER A 24 -5.50 10.80 10.87
C SER A 24 -5.32 9.95 12.13
N GLN A 25 -5.80 8.71 12.11
CA GLN A 25 -5.66 7.76 13.22
C GLN A 25 -4.20 7.40 13.50
N ALA A 26 -3.42 7.10 12.46
CA ALA A 26 -2.03 6.68 12.60
C ALA A 26 -1.11 7.84 13.02
N CYS A 27 -1.33 9.03 12.47
CA CYS A 27 -0.44 10.17 12.70
C CYS A 27 -0.87 11.06 13.87
N ASN A 28 -2.11 10.97 14.35
CA ASN A 28 -2.65 11.73 15.47
C ASN A 28 -2.32 13.24 15.41
N GLY A 29 -2.47 13.84 14.22
CA GLY A 29 -2.20 15.26 13.96
C GLY A 29 -0.72 15.64 13.73
N ASN A 30 0.22 14.69 13.76
CA ASN A 30 1.62 14.94 13.44
C ASN A 30 1.81 15.20 11.94
N LYS A 31 2.14 16.46 11.58
CA LYS A 31 2.27 16.90 10.19
C LYS A 31 3.41 16.24 9.40
N ALA A 32 4.49 15.86 10.06
CA ALA A 32 5.58 15.13 9.39
C ALA A 32 5.16 13.68 9.07
N CYS A 33 4.40 13.05 9.96
CA CYS A 33 3.82 11.73 9.68
C CYS A 33 2.79 11.82 8.55
N GLU A 34 1.85 12.77 8.62
CA GLU A 34 0.78 12.93 7.62
C GLU A 34 1.33 13.15 6.21
N SER A 35 2.44 13.89 6.07
CA SER A 35 3.07 14.15 4.78
C SER A 35 3.76 12.92 4.17
N MET A 36 4.21 11.98 5.02
CA MET A 36 4.88 10.76 4.58
C MET A 36 3.91 9.59 4.40
N PHE A 37 2.75 9.61 5.05
CA PHE A 37 1.82 8.48 5.13
C PHE A 37 1.36 7.96 3.76
N ILE A 38 0.84 8.85 2.90
CA ILE A 38 0.35 8.46 1.57
C ILE A 38 1.49 7.97 0.68
N SER A 39 2.66 8.60 0.77
CA SER A 39 3.85 8.17 0.03
C SER A 39 4.29 6.76 0.44
N ALA A 40 4.28 6.45 1.74
CA ALA A 40 4.62 5.13 2.26
C ALA A 40 3.64 4.06 1.78
N ILE A 41 2.32 4.33 1.83
CA ILE A 41 1.29 3.42 1.32
C ILE A 41 1.47 3.16 -0.18
N SER A 42 1.70 4.22 -0.97
CA SER A 42 1.93 4.10 -2.41
C SER A 42 3.18 3.27 -2.72
N MET A 43 4.27 3.47 -1.98
CA MET A 43 5.50 2.68 -2.13
C MET A 43 5.26 1.20 -1.82
N ALA A 44 4.64 0.88 -0.68
CA ALA A 44 4.35 -0.49 -0.28
C ALA A 44 3.44 -1.20 -1.31
N SER A 45 2.41 -0.50 -1.79
CA SER A 45 1.49 -1.02 -2.82
C SER A 45 2.21 -1.32 -4.14
N ASN A 46 3.11 -0.43 -4.56
CA ASN A 46 3.90 -0.64 -5.77
C ASN A 46 4.89 -1.80 -5.64
N ILE A 47 5.54 -1.95 -4.49
CA ILE A 47 6.45 -3.08 -4.21
C ILE A 47 5.66 -4.40 -4.27
N ALA A 48 4.49 -4.46 -3.62
CA ALA A 48 3.64 -5.65 -3.62
C ALA A 48 3.18 -6.02 -5.04
N ARG A 49 2.71 -5.02 -5.81
CA ARG A 49 2.31 -5.23 -7.21
C ARG A 49 3.47 -5.73 -8.06
N TYR A 50 4.61 -5.05 -8.01
CA TYR A 50 5.77 -5.40 -8.82
C TYR A 50 6.35 -6.77 -8.43
N HIS A 51 6.40 -7.11 -7.13
CA HIS A 51 6.77 -8.45 -6.68
C HIS A 51 5.83 -9.52 -7.25
N GLY A 52 4.51 -9.29 -7.22
CA GLY A 52 3.53 -10.19 -7.82
C GLY A 52 3.70 -10.36 -9.33
N GLU A 53 3.99 -9.27 -10.06
CA GLU A 53 4.31 -9.30 -11.50
C GLU A 53 5.55 -10.17 -11.78
N CYS A 54 6.63 -9.98 -11.01
CA CYS A 54 7.84 -10.80 -11.11
C CYS A 54 7.57 -12.30 -10.92
N LEU A 55 6.76 -12.66 -9.92
CA LEU A 55 6.39 -14.06 -9.67
C LEU A 55 5.55 -14.63 -10.82
N ARG A 56 4.59 -13.85 -11.34
CA ARG A 56 3.72 -14.25 -12.46
C ARG A 56 4.53 -14.51 -13.73
N ASP A 57 5.50 -13.64 -14.02
CA ASP A 57 6.31 -13.72 -15.23
C ASP A 57 7.53 -14.64 -15.10
N GLY A 58 7.78 -15.18 -13.90
CA GLY A 58 8.98 -15.99 -13.62
C GLY A 58 10.29 -15.20 -13.76
N ASP A 59 10.24 -13.87 -13.59
CA ASP A 59 11.41 -13.00 -13.77
C ASP A 59 12.35 -13.10 -12.56
N THR A 60 13.58 -13.53 -12.83
CA THR A 60 14.67 -13.64 -11.84
C THR A 60 15.69 -12.52 -11.96
N SER A 61 15.34 -11.42 -12.62
CA SER A 61 16.16 -10.21 -12.70
C SER A 61 16.54 -9.68 -11.32
N LYS A 62 17.64 -8.93 -11.26
CA LYS A 62 18.11 -8.30 -10.00
C LYS A 62 17.02 -7.39 -9.41
N GLN A 63 16.27 -6.71 -10.25
CA GLN A 63 15.17 -5.82 -9.87
C GLN A 63 14.05 -6.62 -9.19
N CYS A 64 13.66 -7.76 -9.76
CA CYS A 64 12.66 -8.64 -9.17
C CYS A 64 13.11 -9.29 -7.86
N LEU A 65 14.39 -9.69 -7.76
CA LEU A 65 14.97 -10.19 -6.52
C LEU A 65 14.99 -9.11 -5.43
N ASN A 66 15.33 -7.88 -5.77
CA ASN A 66 15.28 -6.77 -4.83
C ASN A 66 13.85 -6.50 -4.34
N ALA A 67 12.87 -6.49 -5.26
CA ALA A 67 11.47 -6.31 -4.91
C ALA A 67 10.96 -7.39 -3.97
N LYS A 68 11.35 -8.66 -4.20
CA LYS A 68 11.07 -9.78 -3.29
C LYS A 68 11.62 -9.51 -1.88
N ILE A 69 12.91 -9.16 -1.77
CA ILE A 69 13.56 -8.90 -0.48
C ILE A 69 12.82 -7.78 0.27
N THR A 70 12.51 -6.67 -0.42
CA THR A 70 11.79 -5.56 0.20
C THR A 70 10.37 -5.97 0.63
N TYR A 71 9.64 -6.72 -0.21
CA TYR A 71 8.32 -7.23 0.14
C TYR A 71 8.35 -8.14 1.37
N GLU A 72 9.27 -9.11 1.41
CA GLU A 72 9.44 -10.03 2.54
C GLU A 72 9.79 -9.29 3.84
N HIS A 73 10.60 -8.24 3.76
CA HIS A 73 10.92 -7.41 4.91
C HIS A 73 9.67 -6.69 5.47
N ILE A 74 8.90 -6.00 4.62
CA ILE A 74 7.66 -5.32 5.02
C ILE A 74 6.66 -6.33 5.63
N ALA A 75 6.50 -7.50 5.01
CA ALA A 75 5.60 -8.54 5.52
C ALA A 75 6.05 -9.08 6.89
N SER A 76 7.36 -9.25 7.11
CA SER A 76 7.89 -9.68 8.39
C SER A 76 7.65 -8.63 9.49
N GLU A 77 7.86 -7.34 9.20
CA GLU A 77 7.59 -6.28 10.17
C GLU A 77 6.12 -6.25 10.57
N TYR A 78 5.20 -6.41 9.60
CA TYR A 78 3.78 -6.51 9.87
C TYR A 78 3.42 -7.70 10.78
N GLU A 79 3.96 -8.90 10.51
CA GLU A 79 3.70 -10.08 11.34
C GLU A 79 4.27 -9.95 12.76
N GLN A 80 5.40 -9.26 12.92
CA GLN A 80 5.97 -8.97 14.23
C GLN A 80 5.13 -7.98 15.02
N ASP A 81 4.70 -6.88 14.40
CA ASP A 81 3.81 -5.89 15.01
C ASP A 81 2.44 -6.49 15.37
N LYS A 82 1.89 -7.35 14.50
CA LYS A 82 0.64 -8.07 14.81
C LYS A 82 0.77 -8.95 16.05
N LYS A 83 1.90 -9.66 16.22
CA LYS A 83 2.15 -10.49 17.40
C LYS A 83 2.34 -9.68 18.68
N SER A 84 2.92 -8.49 18.59
CA SER A 84 3.15 -7.64 19.77
C SER A 84 1.87 -6.98 20.31
N ARG A 85 0.81 -6.94 19.49
CA ARG A 85 -0.52 -6.41 19.84
C ARG A 85 -1.51 -7.47 20.36
N GLN A 86 -1.12 -8.75 20.36
CA GLN A 86 -1.90 -9.88 20.87
C GLN A 86 -1.45 -10.26 22.28
#